data_AF-A0A4V2XQJ1-F1
#
_entry.id   AF-A0A4V2XQJ1-F1
#
_cell.length_a   1.000
_cell.length_b   1.000
_cell.length_c   1.000
_cell.angle_alpha   90.00
_cell.angle_beta   90.00
_cell.angle_gamma   90.00
#
_symmetry.space_group_name_H-M   'P 1'
#
loop_
_entity.id
_entity.type
_entity.pdbx_description
1 polymer ?
#
loop_
_entity_poly.entity_id
_entity_poly.type
_entity_poly.pdbx_seq_one_letter_code
_entity_poly.pdbx_strand_id
1 'polypeptide(L)' 'MAEPSAADGGAGRPRVACRLCGRPLHDREARLWGLGPDCRAKLALRTAPRPPEHPVEQDPLPGV' A
#
# COMPACT_ATOMS: atom_id res chain seq x y z
N MET A 1 -10.76 1.25 -37.09
CA MET A 1 -10.09 0.33 -36.16
C MET A 1 -9.79 1.13 -34.91
N ALA A 2 -10.61 1.00 -33.86
CA ALA A 2 -10.47 1.78 -32.63
C ALA A 2 -9.71 0.95 -31.60
N GLU A 3 -8.53 1.41 -31.21
CA GLU A 3 -7.74 0.81 -30.14
C GLU A 3 -8.34 1.24 -28.78
N PRO A 4 -8.63 0.33 -27.84
CA PRO A 4 -9.12 0.70 -26.53
C PRO A 4 -7.96 1.28 -25.69
N SER A 5 -8.10 2.55 -25.34
CA SER A 5 -7.16 3.30 -24.49
C SER A 5 -7.09 2.67 -23.10
N ALA A 6 -5.97 2.03 -22.80
CA ALA A 6 -5.67 1.45 -21.50
C ALA A 6 -5.21 2.55 -20.53
N ALA A 7 -6.06 2.90 -19.56
CA ALA A 7 -5.68 3.23 -18.19
C ALA A 7 -6.92 3.66 -17.39
N ASP A 8 -7.80 2.72 -17.07
CA ASP A 8 -8.68 2.89 -15.90
C ASP A 8 -7.84 2.59 -14.64
N GLY A 9 -6.88 3.48 -14.35
CA GLY A 9 -5.95 3.37 -13.21
C GLY A 9 -6.51 3.99 -11.92
N GLY A 10 -7.83 4.21 -11.87
CA GLY A 10 -8.51 5.00 -10.84
C GLY A 10 -9.23 4.18 -9.77
N ALA A 11 -8.94 2.88 -9.60
CA ALA A 11 -9.48 2.13 -8.49
C ALA A 11 -8.88 2.66 -7.18
N GLY A 12 -9.62 3.53 -6.49
CA GLY A 12 -9.19 4.18 -5.26
C GLY A 12 -8.53 3.20 -4.31
N ARG A 13 -7.32 3.53 -3.84
CA ARG A 13 -6.49 2.63 -3.01
C ARG A 13 -7.36 1.92 -1.97
N PRO A 14 -7.31 0.57 -1.87
CA PRO A 14 -8.15 -0.18 -0.95
C PRO A 14 -7.96 0.37 0.47
N ARG A 15 -9.09 0.65 1.14
CA ARG A 15 -9.08 1.17 2.51
C ARG A 15 -8.55 0.08 3.42
N VAL A 16 -7.29 0.22 3.85
CA VAL A 16 -6.67 -0.71 4.79
C VAL A 16 -7.21 -0.43 6.19
N ALA A 17 -7.65 -1.46 6.90
CA ALA A 17 -8.11 -1.38 8.28
C ALA A 17 -7.14 -2.11 9.22
N CYS A 18 -7.14 -1.70 10.49
CA CYS A 18 -6.38 -2.37 11.54
C CYS A 18 -6.89 -3.80 11.73
N ARG A 19 -6.02 -4.80 11.64
CA ARG A 19 -6.38 -6.21 11.87
C ARG A 19 -6.82 -6.51 13.31
N LEU A 20 -6.45 -5.66 14.27
CA LEU A 20 -6.81 -5.83 15.69
C LEU A 20 -8.15 -5.17 16.06
N CYS A 21 -8.35 -3.92 15.63
CA CYS A 21 -9.48 -3.09 16.07
C CYS A 21 -10.43 -2.65 14.95
N GLY A 22 -10.16 -3.01 13.69
CA GLY A 22 -10.99 -2.68 12.53
C GLY A 22 -10.99 -1.20 12.10
N ARG A 23 -10.33 -0.30 12.85
CA ARG A 23 -10.30 1.13 12.50
C ARG A 23 -9.55 1.38 11.18
N PRO A 24 -10.00 2.34 10.36
CA PRO A 24 -9.33 2.68 9.10
C PRO A 24 -7.92 3.23 9.36
N LEU A 25 -6.96 2.80 8.54
CA LEU A 25 -5.57 3.22 8.62
C LEU A 25 -5.29 4.28 7.57
N HIS A 26 -4.96 5.48 8.04
CA HIS A 26 -4.67 6.63 7.18
C HIS A 26 -3.16 6.74 6.90
N ASP A 27 -2.33 6.46 7.91
CA ASP A 27 -0.89 6.59 7.82
C ASP A 27 -0.23 5.47 7.01
N ARG A 28 0.80 5.83 6.23
CA ARG A 28 1.59 4.87 5.44
C ARG A 28 2.18 3.76 6.30
N GLU A 29 2.71 4.12 7.47
CA GLU A 29 3.30 3.14 8.39
C GLU A 29 2.23 2.16 8.90
N ALA A 30 1.08 2.67 9.37
CA ALA A 30 0.00 1.81 9.83
C ALA A 30 -0.49 0.86 8.71
N ARG A 31 -0.60 1.35 7.47
CA ARG A 31 -0.95 0.53 6.30
C ARG A 31 0.07 -0.57 6.01
N LEU A 32 1.36 -0.27 6.13
CA LEU A 32 2.43 -1.26 5.94
C LEU A 32 2.34 -2.39 6.97
N TRP A 33 2.01 -2.03 8.21
CA TRP A 33 1.82 -2.99 9.30
C TRP A 33 0.46 -3.72 9.27
N GLY A 34 -0.56 -3.13 8.64
CA GLY A 34 -1.96 -3.56 8.81
C GLY A 34 -2.47 -3.34 10.24
N LEU A 35 -1.79 -2.51 11.03
CA LEU A 35 -2.09 -2.24 12.44
C LEU A 35 -1.90 -0.76 12.73
N GLY A 36 -2.83 -0.18 13.50
CA GLY A 36 -2.70 1.19 13.99
C GLY A 36 -1.58 1.33 15.05
N PRO A 37 -1.07 2.55 15.30
CA PRO A 37 0.05 2.79 16.20
C PRO A 37 -0.22 2.32 17.64
N ASP A 38 -1.44 2.52 18.14
CA ASP A 38 -1.87 2.06 19.46
C ASP A 38 -1.89 0.52 19.56
N CYS A 39 -2.45 -0.15 18.55
CA CYS A 39 -2.50 -1.61 18.49
C CYS A 39 -1.10 -2.23 18.33
N ARG A 40 -0.21 -1.56 17.58
CA ARG A 40 1.19 -1.96 17.48
C ARG A 40 1.91 -1.86 18.82
N ALA A 41 1.72 -0.75 19.54
CA ALA A 41 2.30 -0.55 20.87
C ALA A 41 1.84 -1.63 21.85
N LYS A 42 0.56 -2.01 21.83
CA LYS A 42 0.01 -3.11 22.64
C LYS A 42 0.68 -4.46 22.38
N LEU A 43 1.06 -4.73 21.13
CA LEU A 43 1.75 -5.96 20.74
C LEU A 43 3.28 -5.87 20.90
N ALA A 44 3.81 -4.75 21.41
CA ALA A 44 5.24 -4.48 21.56
C ALA A 44 6.07 -4.68 20.27
N LEU A 45 5.44 -4.53 19.10
CA LEU A 45 6.08 -4.69 17.80
C LEU A 45 6.92 -3.45 17.46
N ARG A 46 8.23 -3.63 17.24
CA ARG A 46 9.18 -2.53 17.03
C ARG A 46 9.65 -2.34 15.58
N THR A 47 9.51 -3.36 14.72
CA THR A 47 10.11 -3.35 13.38
C THR A 47 9.13 -3.76 12.29
N ALA A 48 8.91 -2.88 11.31
CA ALA A 48 7.93 -3.10 10.25
C ALA A 48 8.29 -4.30 9.38
N PRO A 49 7.29 -5.09 8.91
CA PRO A 49 7.54 -6.09 7.89
C PRO A 49 8.07 -5.41 6.62
N ARG A 50 8.99 -6.09 5.94
CA ARG A 50 9.44 -5.63 4.62
C ARG A 50 8.24 -5.68 3.67
N PRO A 51 7.91 -4.57 2.97
CA PRO A 51 6.89 -4.60 1.94
C PRO A 51 7.28 -5.59 0.84
N PRO A 52 6.30 -6.23 0.18
CA PRO A 52 6.58 -7.10 -0.96
C PRO A 52 7.32 -6.32 -2.04
N GLU A 53 8.47 -6.85 -2.44
CA GLU A 53 9.22 -6.36 -3.59
C GLU A 53 8.52 -6.87 -4.85
N HIS A 54 7.95 -5.95 -5.62
CA HIS A 54 7.42 -6.25 -6.94
C HIS A 54 8.45 -5.74 -7.95
N PRO A 55 9.22 -6.63 -8.61
CA PRO A 55 10.08 -6.20 -9.70
C PRO A 55 9.17 -5.60 -10.77
N VAL A 56 9.36 -4.32 -11.04
CA VAL A 56 8.57 -3.58 -12.01
C VAL A 56 9.50 -3.23 -13.16
N GLU A 57 9.15 -3.70 -14.35
CA GLU A 57 9.86 -3.31 -15.59
C GLU A 57 9.40 -1.89 -15.91
N GLN A 58 10.18 -0.89 -15.47
CA GLN A 58 9.95 0.51 -15.82
C GLN A 58 10.57 0.75 -17.20
N ASP A 59 9.74 1.11 -18.17
CA ASP A 59 10.24 1.58 -19.46
C ASP A 59 11.10 2.84 -19.21
N PRO A 60 12.29 2.94 -19.81
CA PRO A 60 13.13 4.11 -19.67
C PRO A 60 12.39 5.33 -20.19
N LEU A 61 12.56 6.46 -19.50
CA LEU A 61 11.96 7.70 -19.95
C LEU A 61 12.55 8.09 -21.32
N PRO A 62 11.75 8.47 -22.33
CA PRO A 62 12.30 8.81 -23.63
C PRO A 62 13.25 10.02 -23.52
N GLY A 63 14.51 9.84 -23.91
CA GLY A 63 15.54 10.88 -23.92
C GLY A 63 16.43 10.97 -22.67
N VAL A 64 16.41 9.97 -21.79
CA VAL A 64 17.44 9.77 -20.73
C VAL A 64 18.41 8.66 -21.09
#